data_AF-A0AAJ1B9E4-F1
#
_entry.id   AF-A0AAJ1B9E4-F1
#
_cell.length_a   1.000
_cell.length_b   1.000
_cell.length_c   1.000
_cell.angle_alpha   90.00
_cell.angle_beta   90.00
_cell.angle_gamma   90.00
#
_symmetry.space_group_name_H-M   'P 1'
#
loop_
_entity.id
_entity.type
_entity.pdbx_description
1 polymer ?
#
loop_
_entity_poly.entity_id
_entity_poly.type
_entity_poly.pdbx_seq_one_letter_code
_entity_poly.pdbx_strand_id
1 'polypeptide(L)'
;KGIRQWQESKLADANSTVRTLRYLTITCRADSLDQANIYFRALEPMIEDAFAGWGSDIAVLGTLDRFRVLHGMLRPGEEFPQAVLRDALQDWKSDVLPRSIQQFNDYLILGDTVMTVLTATQYRKSLDTDTFLHTLSSLSYPSFVTLDFAPVQQEVINDKLVAM
;
A
#
# COMPACT_ATOMS: atom_id res chain seq x y z
N LYS A 1 -10.29 17.11 19.42
CA LYS A 1 -10.12 15.71 19.89
C LYS A 1 -8.75 15.26 19.39
N GLY A 2 -7.81 14.97 20.29
CA GLY A 2 -6.38 14.89 19.94
C GLY A 2 -5.92 13.54 19.40
N ILE A 3 -4.78 13.52 18.70
CA ILE A 3 -4.11 12.33 18.15
C ILE A 3 -3.89 11.26 19.23
N ARG A 4 -3.54 11.68 20.45
CA ARG A 4 -3.29 10.78 21.59
C ARG A 4 -4.51 9.94 21.99
N GLN A 5 -5.69 10.54 22.02
CA GLN A 5 -6.94 9.84 22.35
C GLN A 5 -7.36 8.87 21.24
N TRP A 6 -7.02 9.18 19.97
CA TRP A 6 -7.21 8.28 18.85
C TRP A 6 -6.27 7.07 18.91
N GLN A 7 -5.02 7.28 19.31
CA GLN A 7 -4.04 6.20 19.48
C GLN A 7 -4.47 5.19 20.56
N GLU A 8 -4.90 5.67 21.72
CA GLU A 8 -5.35 4.83 22.84
C GLU A 8 -6.55 3.94 22.44
N SER A 9 -7.50 4.50 21.68
CA SER A 9 -8.64 3.75 21.14
C SER A 9 -8.19 2.65 20.17
N LYS A 10 -7.26 2.96 19.25
CA LYS A 10 -6.77 1.98 18.26
C LYS A 10 -5.82 0.94 18.82
N LEU A 11 -5.12 1.23 19.92
CA LEU A 11 -4.30 0.25 20.65
C LEU A 11 -5.17 -0.82 21.32
N ALA A 12 -6.35 -0.47 21.83
CA ALA A 12 -7.27 -1.43 22.43
C ALA A 12 -7.86 -2.42 21.39
N ASP A 13 -8.03 -1.98 20.15
CA ASP A 13 -8.52 -2.79 19.02
C ASP A 13 -7.40 -3.62 18.35
N ALA A 14 -6.14 -3.43 18.72
CA ALA A 14 -5.01 -4.06 18.05
C ALA A 14 -4.88 -5.55 18.41
N ASN A 15 -5.05 -6.43 17.43
CA ASN A 15 -4.78 -7.86 17.60
C ASN A 15 -3.27 -8.14 17.58
N SER A 16 -2.69 -8.39 18.76
CA SER A 16 -1.25 -8.69 18.92
C SER A 16 -0.75 -9.93 18.15
N THR A 17 -1.65 -10.83 17.74
CA THR A 17 -1.31 -12.05 16.98
C THR A 17 -1.09 -11.76 15.48
N VAL A 18 -1.62 -10.64 14.97
CA VAL A 18 -1.53 -10.29 13.54
C VAL A 18 -0.42 -9.25 13.35
N ARG A 19 0.59 -9.61 12.56
CA ARG A 19 1.63 -8.66 12.15
C ARG A 19 1.11 -7.80 11.00
N THR A 20 0.82 -6.53 11.26
CA THR A 20 0.46 -5.54 10.23
C THR A 20 1.71 -4.78 9.75
N LEU A 21 1.96 -4.78 8.44
CA LEU A 21 2.96 -3.93 7.81
C LEU A 21 2.26 -2.77 7.09
N ARG A 22 2.76 -1.54 7.27
CA ARG A 22 2.22 -0.34 6.62
C ARG A 22 3.29 0.26 5.73
N TYR A 23 2.94 0.51 4.48
CA TYR A 23 3.83 1.12 3.49
C TYR A 23 3.23 2.43 3.02
N LEU A 24 4.03 3.50 3.03
CA LEU A 24 3.68 4.80 2.49
C LEU A 24 4.47 5.00 1.19
N THR A 25 3.76 5.06 0.06
CA THR A 25 4.35 5.38 -1.24
C THR A 25 4.06 6.84 -1.55
N ILE A 26 5.10 7.61 -1.83
CA ILE A 26 4.98 9.02 -2.18
C ILE A 26 5.50 9.22 -3.59
N THR A 27 4.70 9.89 -4.41
CA THR A 27 5.04 10.22 -5.79
C THR A 27 5.06 11.72 -5.96
N CYS A 28 6.09 12.24 -6.61
CA CYS A 28 6.15 13.64 -7.02
C CYS A 28 6.21 13.75 -8.55
N ARG A 29 5.63 14.82 -9.10
CA ARG A 29 5.85 15.20 -10.49
C ARG A 29 7.03 16.19 -10.54
N ALA A 30 8.07 15.85 -11.30
CA ALA A 30 9.26 16.68 -11.47
C ALA A 30 9.75 16.58 -12.92
N ASP A 31 10.41 17.62 -13.41
CA ASP A 31 10.89 17.68 -14.79
C ASP A 31 12.23 16.95 -14.97
N SER A 32 12.94 16.68 -13.86
CA SER A 32 14.17 15.88 -13.84
C SER A 32 14.31 15.05 -12.58
N LEU A 33 15.18 14.03 -12.64
CA LEU A 33 15.53 13.20 -11.49
C LEU A 33 16.16 14.02 -10.36
N ASP A 34 16.99 15.01 -10.69
CA ASP A 34 17.64 15.87 -9.69
C ASP A 34 16.62 16.71 -8.91
N GLN A 35 15.62 17.26 -9.60
CA GLN A 35 14.53 17.99 -8.95
C GLN A 35 13.70 17.07 -8.05
N ALA A 36 13.38 15.86 -8.50
CA ALA A 36 12.70 14.86 -7.66
C ALA A 36 13.50 14.53 -6.40
N ASN A 37 14.82 14.32 -6.53
CA ASN A 37 15.70 14.04 -5.40
C ASN A 37 15.75 15.19 -4.40
N ILE A 38 15.79 16.44 -4.87
CA ILE A 38 15.74 17.62 -3.99
C ILE A 38 14.41 17.66 -3.23
N TYR A 39 13.30 17.39 -3.92
CA TYR A 39 11.98 17.33 -3.29
C TYR A 39 11.92 16.26 -2.19
N PHE A 40 12.35 15.03 -2.48
CA PHE A 40 12.31 13.95 -1.47
C PHE A 40 13.25 14.21 -0.29
N ARG A 41 14.45 14.75 -0.52
CA ARG A 41 15.37 15.13 0.57
C ARG A 41 14.80 16.18 1.52
N ALA A 42 13.94 17.08 1.01
CA ALA A 42 13.26 18.06 1.84
C ALA A 42 12.05 17.46 2.58
N LEU A 43 11.40 16.46 1.97
CA LEU A 43 10.19 15.82 2.52
C LEU A 43 10.50 14.76 3.58
N GLU A 44 11.56 13.98 3.41
CA GLU A 44 11.94 12.88 4.31
C GLU A 44 12.00 13.30 5.79
N PRO A 45 12.74 14.35 6.19
CA PRO A 45 12.82 14.76 7.60
C PRO A 45 11.47 15.21 8.16
N MET A 46 10.66 15.88 7.33
CA MET A 46 9.33 16.36 7.73
C MET A 46 8.40 15.18 8.07
N ILE A 47 8.51 14.09 7.31
CA ILE A 47 7.71 12.88 7.55
C ILE A 47 8.24 12.14 8.77
N GLU A 48 9.55 11.97 8.89
CA GLU A 48 10.16 11.34 10.08
C GLU A 48 9.76 12.07 11.36
N ASP A 49 9.85 13.40 11.38
CA ASP A 49 9.42 14.24 12.52
C ASP A 49 7.93 14.09 12.81
N ALA A 50 7.08 14.02 11.78
CA ALA A 50 5.63 13.83 11.95
C ALA A 50 5.31 12.48 12.58
N PHE A 51 5.94 11.40 12.11
CA PHE A 51 5.75 10.06 12.67
C PHE A 51 6.29 9.96 14.10
N ALA A 52 7.47 10.54 14.36
CA ALA A 52 8.04 10.61 15.71
C ALA A 52 7.13 11.40 16.67
N GLY A 53 6.53 12.49 16.21
CA GLY A 53 5.51 13.26 16.95
C GLY A 53 4.24 12.46 17.25
N TRP A 54 3.94 11.44 16.44
CA TRP A 54 2.88 10.46 16.70
C TRP A 54 3.35 9.26 17.53
N GLY A 55 4.59 9.23 18.00
CA GLY A 55 5.13 8.07 18.72
C GLY A 55 5.23 6.81 17.85
N SER A 56 5.31 6.99 16.53
CA SER A 56 5.57 5.93 15.56
C SER A 56 6.93 6.17 14.91
N ASP A 57 7.45 5.14 14.26
CA ASP A 57 8.63 5.23 13.42
C ASP A 57 8.25 5.02 11.95
N ILE A 58 9.06 5.57 11.05
CA ILE A 58 8.98 5.35 9.61
C ILE A 58 10.40 5.31 9.05
N ALA A 59 10.65 4.32 8.19
CA ALA A 59 11.96 4.13 7.58
C ALA A 59 11.84 4.00 6.07
N VAL A 60 12.78 4.61 5.34
CA VAL A 60 12.88 4.46 3.90
C VAL A 60 13.31 3.04 3.56
N LEU A 61 12.54 2.35 2.71
CA LEU A 61 12.90 1.02 2.23
C LEU A 61 13.95 1.10 1.12
N GLY A 62 15.00 0.28 1.26
CA GLY A 62 15.99 0.06 0.20
C GLY A 62 15.44 -0.78 -0.95
N THR A 63 16.20 -0.86 -2.05
CA THR A 63 15.80 -1.58 -3.26
C THR A 63 15.44 -3.05 -3.00
N LEU A 64 16.28 -3.76 -2.24
CA LEU A 64 16.04 -5.17 -1.90
C LEU A 64 14.81 -5.36 -1.03
N ASP A 65 14.58 -4.49 -0.06
CA ASP A 65 13.41 -4.56 0.81
C ASP A 65 12.13 -4.34 0.00
N ARG A 66 12.13 -3.39 -0.93
CA ARG A 66 11.00 -3.16 -1.85
C ARG A 66 10.70 -4.40 -2.68
N PHE A 67 11.71 -5.06 -3.24
CA PHE A 67 11.51 -6.31 -4.00
C PHE A 67 10.99 -7.44 -3.11
N ARG A 68 11.52 -7.58 -1.90
CA ARG A 68 11.02 -8.57 -0.93
C ARG A 68 9.55 -8.37 -0.61
N VAL A 69 9.11 -7.12 -0.43
CA VAL A 69 7.70 -6.78 -0.21
C VAL A 69 6.86 -7.17 -1.42
N LEU A 70 7.26 -6.76 -2.63
CA LEU A 70 6.53 -7.09 -3.86
C LEU A 70 6.45 -8.61 -4.10
N HIS A 71 7.54 -9.34 -3.88
CA HIS A 71 7.56 -10.79 -3.98
C HIS A 71 6.58 -11.44 -3.01
N GLY A 72 6.58 -11.02 -1.74
CA GLY A 72 5.65 -11.55 -0.73
C GLY A 72 4.17 -11.29 -1.07
N MET A 73 3.88 -10.22 -1.81
CA MET A 73 2.52 -9.93 -2.32
C MET A 73 2.13 -10.81 -3.50
N LEU A 74 3.06 -11.04 -4.44
CA LEU A 74 2.79 -11.71 -5.71
C LEU A 74 3.00 -13.23 -5.66
N ARG A 75 3.77 -13.72 -4.69
CA ARG A 75 4.06 -15.14 -4.45
C ARG A 75 3.88 -15.47 -2.96
N PRO A 76 2.64 -15.41 -2.45
CA PRO A 76 2.38 -15.66 -1.03
C PRO A 76 2.85 -17.07 -0.64
N GLY A 77 3.64 -17.16 0.43
CA GLY A 77 4.20 -18.42 0.93
C GLY A 77 5.54 -18.84 0.32
N GLU A 78 6.03 -18.17 -0.72
CA GLU A 78 7.39 -18.38 -1.24
C GLU A 78 8.40 -17.44 -0.54
N GLU A 79 9.58 -17.95 -0.19
CA GLU A 79 10.66 -17.13 0.36
C GLU A 79 11.32 -16.29 -0.75
N PHE A 80 11.60 -15.02 -0.45
CA PHE A 80 12.32 -14.14 -1.38
C PHE A 80 13.77 -14.62 -1.54
N PRO A 81 14.24 -14.92 -2.76
CA PRO A 81 15.59 -15.42 -2.95
C PRO A 81 16.60 -14.30 -2.64
N GLN A 82 17.47 -14.48 -1.64
CA GLN A 82 18.42 -13.44 -1.23
C GLN A 82 19.55 -13.20 -2.26
N ALA A 83 19.71 -14.09 -3.24
CA ALA A 83 20.76 -14.03 -4.26
C ALA A 83 20.45 -13.09 -5.44
N VAL A 84 19.25 -12.50 -5.47
CA VAL A 84 18.58 -11.88 -6.64
C VAL A 84 19.23 -10.64 -7.25
N LEU A 85 20.28 -10.08 -6.64
CA LEU A 85 21.03 -8.96 -7.23
C LEU A 85 22.52 -9.22 -7.42
N ARG A 86 22.99 -10.47 -7.23
CA ARG A 86 24.43 -10.79 -7.34
C ARG A 86 24.86 -11.16 -8.76
N ASP A 87 23.98 -11.76 -9.56
CA ASP A 87 24.29 -12.13 -10.94
C ASP A 87 23.58 -11.21 -11.94
N ALA A 88 24.34 -10.37 -12.62
CA ALA A 88 23.86 -9.40 -13.62
C ALA A 88 23.20 -10.03 -14.88
N LEU A 89 23.04 -11.35 -14.90
CA LEU A 89 22.50 -12.13 -16.02
C LEU A 89 21.03 -12.53 -15.84
N GLN A 90 20.47 -12.41 -14.63
CA GLN A 90 19.08 -12.80 -14.35
C GLN A 90 18.16 -11.57 -14.34
N ASP A 91 17.03 -11.66 -15.05
CA ASP A 91 16.01 -10.60 -15.03
C ASP A 91 15.32 -10.61 -13.66
N TRP A 92 15.51 -9.52 -12.89
CA TRP A 92 14.90 -9.30 -11.58
C TRP A 92 13.39 -9.55 -11.56
N LYS A 93 12.71 -9.39 -12.71
CA LYS A 93 11.27 -9.69 -12.83
C LYS A 93 10.96 -11.15 -12.55
N SER A 94 11.85 -12.07 -12.95
CA SER A 94 11.69 -13.50 -12.69
C SER A 94 11.69 -13.81 -11.20
N ASP A 95 12.35 -12.97 -10.41
CA ASP A 95 12.47 -13.12 -8.97
C ASP A 95 11.33 -12.48 -8.18
N VAL A 96 10.47 -11.68 -8.82
CA VAL A 96 9.38 -10.93 -8.17
C VAL A 96 8.00 -11.33 -8.70
N LEU A 97 7.85 -11.43 -10.03
CA LEU A 97 6.58 -11.72 -10.69
C LEU A 97 6.17 -13.18 -10.46
N PRO A 98 4.87 -13.53 -10.46
CA PRO A 98 4.46 -14.94 -10.40
C PRO A 98 5.03 -15.76 -11.57
N ARG A 99 5.18 -17.08 -11.37
CA ARG A 99 5.78 -17.99 -12.37
C ARG A 99 5.03 -18.00 -13.71
N SER A 100 3.73 -17.75 -13.67
CA SER A 100 2.87 -17.65 -14.84
C SER A 100 1.71 -16.69 -14.57
N ILE A 101 1.17 -16.11 -15.64
CA ILE A 101 -0.04 -15.29 -15.60
C ILE A 101 -0.96 -15.79 -16.71
N GLN A 102 -2.14 -16.28 -16.34
CA GLN A 102 -3.17 -16.69 -17.29
C GLN A 102 -4.40 -15.83 -17.06
N GLN A 103 -4.92 -15.25 -18.15
CA GLN A 103 -6.08 -14.37 -18.10
C GLN A 103 -7.30 -15.04 -18.71
N PHE A 104 -8.41 -14.96 -17.98
CA PHE A 104 -9.74 -15.37 -18.42
C PHE A 104 -10.69 -14.18 -18.34
N ASN A 105 -11.93 -14.35 -18.81
CA ASN A 105 -12.91 -13.26 -18.83
C ASN A 105 -13.24 -12.74 -17.43
N ASP A 106 -13.34 -13.64 -16.44
CA ASP A 106 -13.85 -13.31 -15.11
C ASP A 106 -12.80 -13.46 -13.99
N TYR A 107 -11.63 -14.02 -14.30
CA TYR A 107 -10.57 -14.28 -13.32
C TYR A 107 -9.18 -14.34 -13.96
N LEU A 108 -8.16 -14.24 -13.11
CA LEU A 108 -6.76 -14.41 -13.44
C LEU A 108 -6.22 -15.62 -12.65
N ILE A 109 -5.26 -16.34 -13.23
CA ILE A 109 -4.44 -17.30 -12.50
C ILE A 109 -3.01 -16.76 -12.47
N LEU A 110 -2.50 -16.45 -11.27
CA LEU A 110 -1.12 -16.06 -11.02
C LEU A 110 -0.37 -17.24 -10.37
N GLY A 111 0.41 -17.99 -11.16
CA GLY A 111 1.03 -19.24 -10.70
C GLY A 111 -0.04 -20.23 -10.23
N ASP A 112 -0.08 -20.50 -8.92
CA ASP A 112 -1.05 -21.41 -8.29
C ASP A 112 -2.21 -20.65 -7.59
N THR A 113 -2.28 -19.33 -7.73
CA THR A 113 -3.29 -18.47 -7.09
C THR A 113 -4.34 -18.00 -8.09
N VAL A 114 -5.62 -18.29 -7.81
CA VAL A 114 -6.75 -17.73 -8.56
C VAL A 114 -7.11 -16.36 -8.00
N MET A 115 -7.23 -15.35 -8.85
CA MET A 115 -7.64 -14.00 -8.51
C MET A 115 -8.91 -13.61 -9.25
N THR A 116 -9.85 -13.00 -8.52
CA THR A 116 -11.07 -12.42 -9.08
C THR A 116 -11.13 -10.95 -8.68
N VAL A 117 -11.55 -10.10 -9.61
CA VAL A 117 -11.73 -8.66 -9.36
C VAL A 117 -13.20 -8.41 -9.08
N LEU A 118 -13.50 -7.90 -7.90
CA LEU A 118 -14.84 -7.42 -7.54
C LEU A 118 -14.82 -5.90 -7.50
N THR A 119 -15.71 -5.28 -8.26
CA THR A 119 -15.82 -3.82 -8.33
C THR A 119 -17.13 -3.38 -7.70
N ALA A 120 -17.04 -2.51 -6.68
CA ALA A 120 -18.20 -1.84 -6.10
C ALA A 120 -18.16 -0.35 -6.46
N THR A 121 -19.12 0.11 -7.26
CA THR A 121 -19.23 1.53 -7.66
C THR A 121 -20.17 2.32 -6.75
N GLN A 122 -21.05 1.63 -6.03
CA GLN A 122 -22.02 2.23 -5.13
C GLN A 122 -22.13 1.41 -3.84
N TYR A 123 -22.23 2.10 -2.71
CA TYR A 123 -22.41 1.49 -1.40
C TYR A 123 -23.56 2.19 -0.65
N ARG A 124 -24.25 1.48 0.24
CA ARG A 124 -25.35 2.05 1.01
C ARG A 124 -24.82 3.11 1.98
N LYS A 125 -25.51 4.25 2.09
CA LYS A 125 -25.19 5.33 3.06
C LYS A 125 -25.22 4.89 4.53
N SER A 126 -25.83 3.75 4.82
CA SER A 126 -25.85 3.15 6.16
C SER A 126 -24.53 2.49 6.56
N LEU A 127 -23.59 2.33 5.63
CA LEU A 127 -22.25 1.84 5.95
C LEU A 127 -21.47 2.94 6.65
N ASP A 128 -20.96 2.60 7.83
CA ASP A 128 -20.04 3.47 8.55
C ASP A 128 -18.70 3.50 7.81
N THR A 129 -18.39 4.65 7.22
CA THR A 129 -17.18 4.87 6.43
C THR A 129 -15.90 4.70 7.26
N ASP A 130 -15.98 4.93 8.58
CA ASP A 130 -14.81 4.88 9.45
C ASP A 130 -14.40 3.43 9.80
N THR A 131 -15.35 2.50 9.77
CA THR A 131 -15.14 1.08 10.12
C THR A 131 -15.22 0.12 8.94
N PHE A 132 -15.74 0.55 7.79
CA PHE A 132 -15.92 -0.31 6.63
C PHE A 132 -14.62 -0.96 6.14
N LEU A 133 -13.58 -0.15 5.90
CA LEU A 133 -12.28 -0.65 5.44
C LEU A 133 -11.62 -1.58 6.47
N HIS A 134 -11.77 -1.25 7.76
CA HIS A 134 -11.27 -2.11 8.82
C HIS A 134 -11.95 -3.47 8.78
N THR A 135 -13.28 -3.50 8.67
CA THR A 135 -14.07 -4.74 8.59
C THR A 135 -13.65 -5.63 7.41
N LEU A 136 -13.30 -5.02 6.26
CA LEU A 136 -12.84 -5.76 5.08
C LEU A 136 -11.39 -6.26 5.18
N SER A 137 -10.58 -5.70 6.07
CA SER A 137 -9.13 -5.98 6.15
C SER A 137 -8.72 -6.69 7.43
N SER A 138 -9.55 -6.67 8.47
CA SER A 138 -9.32 -7.38 9.73
C SER A 138 -9.73 -8.85 9.62
N LEU A 139 -9.24 -9.54 8.61
CA LEU A 139 -9.57 -10.94 8.32
C LEU A 139 -8.46 -11.87 8.81
N SER A 140 -8.78 -13.14 9.02
CA SER A 140 -7.84 -14.14 9.54
C SER A 140 -6.86 -14.68 8.50
N TYR A 141 -6.84 -14.09 7.30
CA TYR A 141 -5.97 -14.46 6.19
C TYR A 141 -5.16 -13.25 5.72
N PRO A 142 -4.00 -13.46 5.08
CA PRO A 142 -3.20 -12.36 4.54
C PRO A 142 -4.03 -11.48 3.61
N SER A 143 -4.20 -10.21 3.99
CA SER A 143 -4.94 -9.22 3.22
C SER A 143 -4.06 -8.04 2.89
N PHE A 144 -4.12 -7.57 1.65
CA PHE A 144 -3.45 -6.35 1.21
C PHE A 144 -4.49 -5.28 0.93
N VAL A 145 -4.31 -4.11 1.52
CA VAL A 145 -5.16 -2.94 1.27
C VAL A 145 -4.29 -1.85 0.69
N THR A 146 -4.65 -1.40 -0.50
CA THR A 146 -4.04 -0.23 -1.15
C THR A 146 -5.04 0.92 -1.12
N LEU A 147 -4.63 2.06 -0.57
CA LEU A 147 -5.42 3.29 -0.57
C LEU A 147 -4.64 4.33 -1.35
N ASP A 148 -5.27 4.88 -2.39
CA ASP A 148 -4.76 6.03 -3.11
C ASP A 148 -5.47 7.28 -2.63
N PHE A 149 -4.70 8.28 -2.21
CA PHE A 149 -5.23 9.55 -1.71
C PHE A 149 -4.72 10.67 -2.61
N ALA A 150 -5.59 11.13 -3.51
CA ALA A 150 -5.36 12.32 -4.30
C ALA A 150 -6.05 13.52 -3.61
N PRO A 151 -5.30 14.51 -3.09
CA PRO A 151 -5.91 15.74 -2.58
C PRO A 151 -6.53 16.51 -3.75
N VAL A 152 -7.85 16.45 -3.89
CA VAL A 152 -8.58 17.21 -4.92
C VAL A 152 -8.98 18.56 -4.33
N GLN A 153 -8.73 19.64 -5.08
CA GLN A 153 -9.18 20.98 -4.71
C GLN A 153 -10.73 21.01 -4.67
N GLN A 154 -11.27 21.63 -3.62
CA GLN A 154 -12.72 21.65 -3.37
C GLN A 154 -13.55 22.20 -4.54
N GLU A 155 -13.01 23.17 -5.29
CA GLU A 155 -13.66 23.76 -6.47
C GLU A 155 -13.95 22.71 -7.56
N VAL A 156 -13.01 21.79 -7.80
CA VAL A 156 -13.12 20.74 -8.82
C VAL A 156 -14.13 19.65 -8.42
N ILE A 157 -14.31 19.42 -7.11
CA ILE A 157 -15.28 18.45 -6.59
C ILE A 157 -16.70 18.95 -6.83
N ASN A 158 -16.96 20.23 -6.57
CA ASN A 158 -18.30 20.80 -6.71
C ASN A 158 -18.79 20.79 -8.16
N ASP A 159 -17.91 21.11 -9.12
CA ASP A 159 -18.28 21.10 -10.55
C ASP A 159 -18.60 19.69 -11.06
N LYS A 160 -17.89 18.66 -10.58
CA LYS A 160 -18.12 17.27 -11.02
C LYS A 160 -19.34 16.61 -10.37
N LEU A 161 -19.70 17.00 -9.15
CA LEU A 161 -20.87 16.46 -8.45
C LEU A 161 -22.19 17.11 -8.89
N VAL A 162 -22.16 18.34 -9.41
CA VAL A 162 -23.34 19.01 -9.97
C VAL A 162 -23.61 18.57 -11.43
N ALA A 163 -22.61 18.02 -12.11
CA ALA A 163 -22.72 17.50 -13.48
C ALA A 163 -23.13 16.01 -13.58
N MET A 164 -23.35 15.33 -12.44
CA MET A 164 -23.94 13.97 -12.36
C MET A 164 -25.38 14.05 -11.83
#